data_AF-A0AAX3W9Q2-F1
#
_entry.id   AF-A0AAX3W9Q2-F1
#
_cell.length_a   1.000
_cell.length_b   1.000
_cell.length_c   1.000
_cell.angle_alpha   90.00
_cell.angle_beta   90.00
_cell.angle_gamma   90.00
#
_symmetry.space_group_name_H-M   'P 1'
#
loop_
_entity.id
_entity.type
_entity.pdbx_description
1 polymer ?
#
loop_
_entity_poly.entity_id
_entity_poly.type
_entity_poly.pdbx_seq_one_letter_code
_entity_poly.pdbx_strand_id
1 'polypeptide(L)'
;MRLSPVTAAMLATLLGGPLAAADRAPFETVRGWTVERRGSDTASPACRMTHTEKDAQGELAGVVIVSIDRGGLTLAVADRNWDFSAGDRFSVPILLDGKPAGATLIWTGDGQILRTALPETIVPALLDARTLSLRFADGDKPLVAPDLAAAVAALRRCAAAPSNGLAVAAAPPLPPRARMATYTVGLALQGVLRSCSVTATDAQRAAVDTKMSALQPEMAPYEAAMRAQVTQSRGFACPTADKDAEFQEALRRFITLSPDEFATMIDQQAGAAPAVSTVKP
;
A
#
# COMPACT_ATOMS: atom_id res chain seq x y z
N MET A 1 4.61 13.95 17.30
CA MET A 1 4.72 12.59 17.87
C MET A 1 5.24 11.66 16.79
N ARG A 2 6.32 10.94 17.07
CA ARG A 2 6.97 10.07 16.07
C ARG A 2 6.13 8.80 15.92
N LEU A 3 5.54 8.62 14.73
CA LEU A 3 4.82 7.42 14.37
C LEU A 3 5.74 6.20 14.54
N SER A 4 5.19 5.17 15.18
CA SER A 4 5.88 3.92 15.44
C SER A 4 6.28 3.27 14.11
N PRO A 5 7.46 2.65 14.00
CA PRO A 5 7.94 2.01 12.77
C PRO A 5 6.99 0.92 12.22
N VAL A 6 6.09 0.41 13.06
CA VAL A 6 5.07 -0.59 12.73
C VAL A 6 3.96 -0.03 11.84
N THR A 7 3.60 1.25 11.96
CA THR A 7 2.56 1.88 11.13
C THR A 7 3.03 2.18 9.71
N ALA A 8 4.33 2.45 9.52
CA ALA A 8 4.92 2.60 8.19
C ALA A 8 4.95 1.27 7.41
N ALA A 9 4.98 0.13 8.10
CA ALA A 9 4.92 -1.19 7.49
C ALA A 9 3.50 -1.60 7.04
N MET A 10 2.43 -1.00 7.59
CA MET A 10 1.06 -1.26 7.11
C MET A 10 0.71 -0.50 5.82
N LEU A 11 1.44 0.57 5.48
CA LEU A 11 1.18 1.37 4.28
C LEU A 11 1.45 0.62 2.96
N ALA A 12 2.39 -0.32 2.91
CA ALA A 12 2.70 -1.05 1.67
C ALA A 12 1.72 -2.21 1.39
N THR A 13 0.83 -2.53 2.32
CA THR A 13 -0.18 -3.58 2.14
C THR A 13 -1.54 -3.06 1.67
N LEU A 14 -1.84 -1.77 1.85
CA LEU A 14 -3.10 -1.15 1.43
C LEU A 14 -3.01 -0.45 0.07
N LEU A 15 -1.83 0.07 -0.26
CA LEU A 15 -1.44 0.40 -1.63
C LEU A 15 -0.84 -0.86 -2.22
N GLY A 16 -1.40 -1.44 -3.27
CA GLY A 16 -0.71 -2.47 -4.05
C GLY A 16 0.59 -1.94 -4.67
N GLY A 17 1.62 -1.78 -3.86
CA GLY A 17 2.98 -1.37 -4.15
C GLY A 17 3.97 -2.26 -3.40
N PRO A 18 5.24 -2.22 -3.79
CA PRO A 18 5.87 -3.13 -4.74
C PRO A 18 6.08 -4.56 -4.22
N LEU A 19 5.16 -5.19 -3.48
CA LEU A 19 5.33 -6.58 -3.02
C LEU A 19 5.25 -7.65 -4.14
N ALA A 20 5.08 -7.20 -5.40
CA ALA A 20 5.32 -7.99 -6.61
C ALA A 20 5.83 -7.13 -7.78
N ALA A 21 6.53 -6.02 -7.52
CA ALA A 21 7.06 -5.16 -8.58
C ALA A 21 8.56 -5.40 -8.89
N ALA A 22 9.24 -6.28 -8.15
CA ALA A 22 10.65 -6.57 -8.38
C ALA A 22 10.91 -7.35 -9.69
N ASP A 23 9.90 -8.00 -10.28
CA ASP A 23 10.03 -8.77 -11.53
C ASP A 23 8.97 -8.46 -12.60
N ARG A 24 8.16 -7.41 -12.43
CA ARG A 24 7.22 -6.98 -13.47
C ARG A 24 7.84 -5.85 -14.26
N ALA A 25 8.46 -6.17 -15.39
CA ALA A 25 8.76 -5.17 -16.39
C ALA A 25 7.47 -4.40 -16.70
N PRO A 26 7.47 -3.06 -16.61
CA PRO A 26 6.29 -2.27 -16.98
C PRO A 26 5.94 -2.57 -18.44
N PHE A 27 4.65 -2.61 -18.73
CA PHE A 27 4.18 -2.72 -20.12
C PHE A 27 4.71 -1.54 -20.94
N GLU A 28 4.66 -0.35 -20.35
CA GLU A 28 5.18 0.88 -20.95
C GLU A 28 5.44 1.92 -19.85
N THR A 29 6.41 2.81 -20.06
CA THR A 29 6.55 4.04 -19.28
C THR A 29 6.32 5.23 -20.21
N VAL A 30 5.37 6.10 -19.88
CA VAL A 30 4.98 7.23 -20.72
C VAL A 30 4.86 8.49 -19.86
N ARG A 31 5.69 9.51 -20.13
CA ARG A 31 5.59 10.84 -19.49
C ARG A 31 5.53 10.81 -17.94
N GLY A 32 6.29 9.91 -17.31
CA GLY A 32 6.31 9.75 -15.86
C GLY A 32 5.26 8.78 -15.30
N TRP A 33 4.40 8.23 -16.15
CA TRP A 33 3.49 7.15 -15.81
C TRP A 33 4.11 5.80 -16.06
N THR A 34 3.92 4.88 -15.12
CA THR A 34 4.23 3.47 -15.28
C THR A 34 2.94 2.71 -15.58
N VAL A 35 2.88 2.02 -16.71
CA VAL A 35 1.74 1.20 -17.14
C VAL A 35 2.09 -0.27 -16.96
N GLU A 36 1.19 -1.04 -16.36
CA GLU A 36 1.39 -2.45 -16.04
C GLU A 36 0.08 -3.25 -16.16
N ARG A 37 0.22 -4.55 -16.42
CA ARG A 37 -0.90 -5.51 -16.33
C ARG A 37 -1.04 -5.97 -14.88
N ARG A 38 -2.26 -5.95 -14.33
CA ARG A 38 -2.56 -6.71 -13.11
C ARG A 38 -2.67 -8.18 -13.46
N GLY A 39 -2.06 -9.04 -12.64
CA GLY A 39 -2.36 -10.46 -12.67
C GLY A 39 -3.80 -10.69 -12.24
N SER A 40 -4.57 -11.46 -13.01
CA SER A 40 -5.90 -11.92 -12.63
C SER A 40 -6.08 -13.39 -13.01
N ASP A 41 -6.62 -14.17 -12.07
CA ASP A 41 -7.18 -15.52 -12.30
C ASP A 41 -8.45 -15.50 -13.17
N THR A 42 -8.86 -14.32 -13.65
CA THR A 42 -9.97 -14.16 -14.59
C THR A 42 -9.44 -13.72 -15.96
N ALA A 43 -10.08 -14.26 -17.01
CA ALA A 43 -9.67 -14.25 -18.41
C ALA A 43 -9.56 -12.86 -19.10
N SER A 44 -9.34 -11.77 -18.37
CA SER A 44 -9.10 -10.44 -18.93
C SER A 44 -8.06 -9.69 -18.09
N PRO A 45 -6.87 -9.36 -18.64
CA PRO A 45 -5.86 -8.62 -17.88
C PRO A 45 -6.37 -7.20 -17.61
N ALA A 46 -6.61 -6.86 -16.34
CA ALA A 46 -6.91 -5.49 -15.94
C ALA A 46 -5.61 -4.67 -15.97
N CYS A 47 -5.52 -3.64 -16.81
CA CYS A 47 -4.34 -2.78 -16.81
C CYS A 47 -4.48 -1.63 -15.81
N ARG A 48 -3.33 -1.16 -15.32
CA ARG A 48 -3.21 -0.03 -14.41
C ARG A 48 -2.08 0.88 -14.88
N MET A 49 -2.25 2.18 -14.72
CA MET A 49 -1.19 3.16 -14.82
C MET A 49 -1.04 3.92 -13.51
N THR A 50 0.19 4.27 -13.14
CA THR A 50 0.52 4.91 -11.87
C THR A 50 1.50 6.05 -12.10
N HIS A 51 1.20 7.21 -11.54
CA HIS A 51 2.12 8.33 -11.41
C HIS A 51 2.42 8.56 -9.93
N THR A 52 3.70 8.69 -9.61
CA THR A 52 4.17 8.85 -8.24
C THR A 52 4.73 10.24 -8.05
N GLU A 53 4.25 10.93 -7.03
CA GLU A 53 4.77 12.22 -6.59
C GLU A 53 5.72 12.03 -5.40
N LYS A 54 6.84 12.73 -5.46
CA LYS A 54 7.82 12.79 -4.37
C LYS A 54 7.89 14.21 -3.83
N ASP A 55 8.12 14.35 -2.52
CA ASP A 55 8.39 15.64 -1.91
C ASP A 55 9.82 16.13 -2.16
N ALA A 56 10.16 17.29 -1.61
CA ALA A 56 11.48 17.89 -1.72
C ALA A 56 12.60 17.02 -1.12
N GLN A 57 12.26 16.08 -0.24
CA GLN A 57 13.17 15.14 0.40
C GLN A 57 13.29 13.83 -0.40
N GLY A 58 12.53 13.68 -1.50
CA GLY A 58 12.52 12.48 -2.34
C GLY A 58 11.63 11.35 -1.81
N GLU A 59 10.88 11.61 -0.74
CA GLU A 59 9.94 10.65 -0.13
C GLU A 59 8.61 10.64 -0.87
N LEU A 60 7.91 9.51 -0.84
CA LEU A 60 6.60 9.37 -1.46
C LEU A 60 5.58 10.33 -0.83
N ALA A 61 5.09 11.29 -1.61
CA ALA A 61 4.11 12.28 -1.17
C ALA A 61 2.69 11.91 -1.58
N GLY A 62 2.53 11.41 -2.80
CA GLY A 62 1.22 11.06 -3.35
C GLY A 62 1.33 10.10 -4.53
N VAL A 63 0.21 9.47 -4.85
CA VAL A 63 0.11 8.57 -6.00
C VAL A 63 -1.22 8.81 -6.71
N VAL A 64 -1.17 8.95 -8.03
CA VAL A 64 -2.35 8.92 -8.89
C VAL A 64 -2.36 7.61 -9.64
N ILE A 65 -3.47 6.88 -9.54
CA ILE A 65 -3.64 5.55 -10.12
C ILE A 65 -4.87 5.61 -11.02
N VAL A 66 -4.72 5.17 -12.26
CA VAL A 66 -5.87 4.95 -13.15
C VAL A 66 -5.86 3.49 -13.58
N SER A 67 -7.00 2.83 -13.44
CA SER A 67 -7.16 1.43 -13.86
C SER A 67 -8.25 1.33 -14.91
N ILE A 68 -8.10 0.37 -15.81
CA ILE A 68 -9.13 0.00 -16.79
C ILE A 68 -9.56 -1.44 -16.54
N ASP A 69 -10.87 -1.65 -16.44
CA ASP A 69 -11.50 -2.96 -16.37
C ASP A 69 -12.80 -2.97 -17.18
N ARG A 70 -13.61 -4.05 -17.06
CA ARG A 70 -14.87 -4.19 -17.80
C ARG A 70 -15.90 -3.11 -17.45
N GLY A 71 -15.78 -2.45 -16.30
CA GLY A 71 -16.65 -1.36 -15.85
C GLY A 71 -16.16 0.03 -16.24
N GLY A 72 -15.07 0.15 -17.01
CA GLY A 72 -14.53 1.43 -17.48
C GLY A 72 -13.28 1.88 -16.71
N LEU A 73 -13.09 3.20 -16.62
CA LEU A 73 -11.95 3.77 -15.91
C LEU A 73 -12.25 3.98 -14.43
N THR A 74 -11.31 3.61 -13.56
CA THR A 74 -11.33 3.93 -12.14
C THR A 74 -10.16 4.86 -11.83
N LEU A 75 -10.42 5.95 -11.11
CA LEU A 75 -9.41 6.84 -10.57
C LEU A 75 -9.23 6.55 -9.07
N ALA A 76 -7.98 6.38 -8.66
CA ALA A 76 -7.59 6.31 -7.26
C ALA A 76 -6.47 7.31 -6.98
N VAL A 77 -6.55 7.95 -5.83
CA VAL A 77 -5.56 8.90 -5.34
C VAL A 77 -5.14 8.45 -3.96
N ALA A 78 -3.83 8.41 -3.72
CA ALA A 78 -3.26 8.18 -2.41
C ALA A 78 -2.54 9.42 -1.91
N ASP A 79 -2.70 9.71 -0.62
CA ASP A 79 -1.95 10.76 0.07
C ASP A 79 -1.50 10.24 1.43
N ARG A 80 -0.23 10.43 1.76
CA ARG A 80 0.31 9.97 3.03
C ARG A 80 -0.30 10.65 4.26
N ASN A 81 -0.96 11.79 4.07
CA ASN A 81 -1.60 12.54 5.16
C ASN A 81 -3.08 12.18 5.34
N TRP A 82 -3.62 11.27 4.52
CA TRP A 82 -5.00 10.81 4.64
C TRP A 82 -5.13 9.58 5.53
N ASP A 83 -6.29 9.48 6.20
CA ASP A 83 -6.66 8.34 7.06
C ASP A 83 -8.19 8.19 7.11
N PHE A 84 -8.78 7.67 6.03
CA PHE A 84 -10.21 7.38 5.91
C PHE A 84 -10.56 6.02 6.52
N SER A 85 -11.75 5.90 7.10
CA SER A 85 -12.26 4.59 7.51
C SER A 85 -12.53 3.73 6.28
N ALA A 86 -12.31 2.43 6.38
CA ALA A 86 -12.55 1.51 5.27
C ALA A 86 -14.02 1.56 4.81
N GLY A 87 -14.23 1.94 3.54
CA GLY A 87 -15.56 2.01 2.94
C GLY A 87 -16.28 3.34 3.13
N ASP A 88 -15.65 4.34 3.78
CA ASP A 88 -16.23 5.67 3.92
C ASP A 88 -16.60 6.25 2.55
N ARG A 89 -17.77 6.89 2.44
CA ARG A 89 -18.22 7.47 1.18
C ARG A 89 -18.23 9.00 1.24
N PHE A 90 -17.67 9.62 0.22
CA PHE A 90 -17.52 11.06 0.13
C PHE A 90 -18.04 11.60 -1.19
N SER A 91 -18.56 12.82 -1.17
CA SER A 91 -18.93 13.56 -2.36
C SER A 91 -17.85 14.60 -2.61
N VAL A 92 -16.93 14.31 -3.54
CA VAL A 92 -15.76 15.16 -3.81
C VAL A 92 -15.79 15.54 -5.29
N PRO A 93 -16.02 16.82 -5.64
CA PRO A 93 -15.97 17.26 -7.02
C PRO A 93 -14.55 17.12 -7.59
N ILE A 94 -14.46 16.55 -8.78
CA ILE A 94 -13.27 16.69 -9.61
C ILE A 94 -13.33 18.05 -10.28
N LEU A 95 -12.22 18.78 -10.27
CA LEU A 95 -12.04 20.01 -11.00
C LEU A 95 -11.11 19.79 -12.18
N LEU A 96 -11.55 20.20 -13.36
CA LEU A 96 -10.80 20.21 -14.62
C LEU A 96 -10.59 21.66 -15.01
N ASP A 97 -9.33 22.09 -15.09
CA ASP A 97 -8.98 23.49 -15.35
C ASP A 97 -9.71 24.47 -14.39
N GLY A 98 -9.87 24.05 -13.13
CA GLY A 98 -10.54 24.80 -12.06
C GLY A 98 -12.07 24.71 -12.04
N LYS A 99 -12.70 24.00 -13.00
CA LYS A 99 -14.16 23.88 -13.11
C LYS A 99 -14.65 22.47 -12.75
N PRO A 100 -15.79 22.31 -12.06
CA PRO A 100 -16.34 20.99 -11.76
C PRO A 100 -16.59 20.12 -13.00
N ALA A 101 -16.12 18.88 -12.94
CA ALA A 101 -16.28 17.86 -13.98
C ALA A 101 -17.68 17.23 -13.91
N GLY A 102 -18.68 17.93 -14.43
CA GLY A 102 -20.05 17.41 -14.48
C GLY A 102 -20.63 17.14 -13.07
N ALA A 103 -21.29 15.99 -12.92
CA ALA A 103 -21.92 15.60 -11.65
C ALA A 103 -20.89 15.18 -10.60
N THR A 104 -21.13 15.54 -9.34
CA THR A 104 -20.24 15.17 -8.24
C THR A 104 -20.16 13.66 -8.10
N LEU A 105 -18.93 13.14 -8.07
CA LEU A 105 -18.68 11.71 -7.94
C LEU A 105 -18.71 11.26 -6.48
N ILE A 106 -19.17 10.04 -6.28
CA ILE A 106 -19.04 9.36 -5.00
C ILE A 106 -17.69 8.65 -4.95
N TRP A 107 -16.90 9.01 -3.96
CA TRP A 107 -15.61 8.41 -3.66
C TRP A 107 -15.75 7.44 -2.51
N THR A 108 -14.92 6.40 -2.53
CA THR A 108 -14.75 5.48 -1.41
C THR A 108 -13.36 5.68 -0.82
N GLY A 109 -13.31 6.02 0.46
CA GLY A 109 -12.09 6.10 1.26
C GLY A 109 -11.74 4.75 1.87
N ASP A 110 -10.45 4.48 1.98
CA ASP A 110 -9.90 3.29 2.63
C ASP A 110 -8.45 3.57 3.04
N GLY A 111 -8.24 3.89 4.31
CA GLY A 111 -6.96 4.36 4.83
C GLY A 111 -6.49 5.60 4.07
N GLN A 112 -5.39 5.48 3.35
CA GLN A 112 -4.77 6.61 2.65
C GLN A 112 -5.29 6.85 1.23
N ILE A 113 -6.29 6.07 0.78
CA ILE A 113 -6.72 6.02 -0.61
C ILE A 113 -8.15 6.52 -0.74
N LEU A 114 -8.38 7.39 -1.72
CA LEU A 114 -9.70 7.71 -2.26
C LEU A 114 -9.82 7.09 -3.65
N ARG A 115 -10.90 6.36 -3.91
CA ARG A 115 -11.19 5.74 -5.22
C ARG A 115 -12.58 6.08 -5.73
N THR A 116 -12.73 6.27 -7.03
CA THR A 116 -14.02 6.45 -7.68
C THR A 116 -14.01 5.87 -9.09
N ALA A 117 -15.15 5.35 -9.53
CA ALA A 117 -15.36 5.01 -10.94
C ALA A 117 -15.59 6.31 -11.71
N LEU A 118 -14.95 6.45 -12.87
CA LEU A 118 -15.13 7.60 -13.75
C LEU A 118 -16.24 7.31 -14.75
N PRO A 119 -17.36 8.05 -14.73
CA PRO A 119 -18.38 7.94 -15.77
C PRO A 119 -17.81 8.21 -17.16
N GLU A 120 -18.27 7.47 -18.18
CA GLU A 120 -17.82 7.70 -19.56
C GLU A 120 -18.07 9.14 -20.04
N THR A 121 -19.10 9.80 -19.49
CA THR A 121 -19.46 11.19 -19.81
C THR A 121 -18.39 12.21 -19.38
N ILE A 122 -17.59 11.93 -18.36
CA ILE A 122 -16.56 12.86 -17.88
C ILE A 122 -15.18 12.58 -18.48
N VAL A 123 -14.97 11.38 -19.04
CA VAL A 123 -13.66 10.94 -19.53
C VAL A 123 -13.10 11.88 -20.61
N PRO A 124 -13.85 12.30 -21.65
CA PRO A 124 -13.31 13.21 -22.66
C PRO A 124 -12.77 14.51 -22.06
N ALA A 125 -13.58 15.17 -21.20
CA ALA A 125 -13.17 16.41 -20.54
C ALA A 125 -11.94 16.19 -19.64
N LEU A 126 -11.87 15.06 -18.94
CA LEU A 126 -10.73 14.70 -18.10
C LEU A 126 -9.44 14.55 -18.91
N LEU A 127 -9.51 13.97 -20.11
CA LEU A 127 -8.34 13.78 -20.97
C LEU A 127 -7.89 15.08 -21.65
N ASP A 128 -8.81 16.02 -21.89
CA ASP A 128 -8.51 17.32 -22.49
C ASP A 128 -7.99 18.35 -21.47
N ALA A 129 -8.22 18.11 -20.17
CA ALA A 129 -7.86 19.02 -19.10
C ALA A 129 -6.34 19.13 -18.91
N ARG A 130 -5.87 20.35 -18.61
CA ARG A 130 -4.45 20.61 -18.29
C ARG A 130 -4.17 20.48 -16.81
N THR A 131 -5.14 20.85 -15.98
CA THR A 131 -5.05 20.69 -14.52
C THR A 131 -6.21 19.86 -13.99
N LEU A 132 -5.88 19.05 -13.00
CA LEU A 132 -6.80 18.16 -12.31
C LEU A 132 -6.68 18.42 -10.82
N SER A 133 -7.79 18.64 -10.14
CA SER A 133 -7.82 18.80 -8.68
C SER A 133 -9.05 18.12 -8.07
N LEU A 134 -8.98 17.82 -6.77
CA LEU A 134 -10.11 17.40 -5.96
C LEU A 134 -10.53 18.55 -5.05
N ARG A 135 -11.82 18.90 -5.02
CA ARG A 135 -12.34 19.95 -4.15
C ARG A 135 -12.79 19.40 -2.80
N PHE A 136 -12.09 19.77 -1.74
CA PHE A 136 -12.47 19.50 -0.35
C PHE A 136 -13.00 20.79 0.30
N ALA A 137 -13.51 20.69 1.53
CA ALA A 137 -14.06 21.87 2.23
C ALA A 137 -12.96 22.84 2.69
N ASP A 138 -11.77 22.32 2.96
CA ASP A 138 -10.57 23.06 3.38
C ASP A 138 -9.71 23.56 2.21
N GLY A 139 -10.00 23.13 0.98
CA GLY A 139 -9.37 23.65 -0.23
C GLY A 139 -9.38 22.69 -1.42
N ASP A 140 -8.83 23.17 -2.53
CA ASP A 140 -8.63 22.37 -3.73
C ASP A 140 -7.27 21.67 -3.65
N LYS A 141 -7.26 20.34 -3.71
CA LYS A 141 -6.04 19.53 -3.77
C LYS A 141 -5.65 19.25 -5.23
N PRO A 142 -4.55 19.82 -5.75
CA PRO A 142 -4.09 19.48 -7.09
C PRO A 142 -3.62 18.03 -7.17
N LEU A 143 -3.89 17.39 -8.30
CA LEU A 143 -3.40 16.06 -8.65
C LEU A 143 -2.36 16.19 -9.76
N VAL A 144 -1.15 15.71 -9.51
CA VAL A 144 -0.08 15.70 -10.52
C VAL A 144 -0.34 14.55 -11.49
N ALA A 145 -0.93 14.88 -12.64
CA ALA A 145 -1.30 13.95 -13.70
C ALA A 145 -0.80 14.43 -15.08
N PRO A 146 0.53 14.38 -15.34
CA PRO A 146 1.10 14.94 -16.56
C PRO A 146 0.66 14.15 -17.80
N ASP A 147 0.18 14.84 -18.84
CA ASP A 147 -0.19 14.22 -20.13
C ASP A 147 -1.10 12.99 -19.96
N LEU A 148 -2.18 13.16 -19.18
CA LEU A 148 -3.11 12.10 -18.83
C LEU A 148 -3.71 11.42 -20.08
N ALA A 149 -3.94 12.18 -21.16
CA ALA A 149 -4.39 11.65 -22.43
C ALA A 149 -3.44 10.60 -23.02
N ALA A 150 -2.14 10.90 -23.11
CA ALA A 150 -1.15 9.95 -23.61
C ALA A 150 -1.04 8.73 -22.71
N ALA A 151 -1.10 8.93 -21.39
CA ALA A 151 -1.07 7.84 -20.42
C ALA A 151 -2.29 6.91 -20.54
N VAL A 152 -3.50 7.46 -20.67
CA VAL A 152 -4.72 6.65 -20.89
C VAL A 152 -4.69 5.94 -22.25
N ALA A 153 -4.11 6.53 -23.28
CA ALA A 153 -3.90 5.85 -24.56
C ALA A 153 -2.97 4.63 -24.40
N ALA A 154 -1.88 4.75 -23.64
CA ALA A 154 -1.01 3.62 -23.31
C ALA A 154 -1.73 2.55 -22.46
N LEU A 155 -2.53 2.97 -21.50
CA LEU A 155 -3.36 2.09 -20.68
C LEU A 155 -4.34 1.27 -21.54
N ARG A 156 -4.98 1.90 -22.54
CA ARG A 156 -5.87 1.23 -23.50
C ARG A 156 -5.10 0.24 -24.38
N ARG A 157 -3.89 0.58 -24.84
CA ARG A 157 -3.02 -0.37 -25.57
C ARG A 157 -2.66 -1.58 -24.71
N CYS A 158 -2.34 -1.36 -23.43
CA CYS A 158 -2.10 -2.45 -22.48
C CYS A 158 -3.30 -3.40 -22.39
N ALA A 159 -4.50 -2.84 -22.24
CA ALA A 159 -5.73 -3.62 -22.09
C ALA A 159 -6.12 -4.39 -23.38
N ALA A 160 -5.83 -3.82 -24.55
CA ALA A 160 -6.11 -4.43 -25.84
C ALA A 160 -5.03 -5.45 -26.29
N ALA A 161 -3.82 -5.38 -25.72
CA ALA A 161 -2.73 -6.23 -26.13
C ALA A 161 -3.01 -7.70 -25.73
N PRO A 162 -2.86 -8.67 -26.65
CA PRO A 162 -3.00 -10.08 -26.35
C PRO A 162 -2.16 -10.43 -25.12
N SER A 163 -2.73 -11.19 -24.19
CA SER A 163 -1.93 -11.87 -23.18
C SER A 163 -1.14 -12.95 -23.91
N ASN A 164 -0.01 -12.58 -24.52
CA ASN A 164 0.93 -13.57 -25.03
C ASN A 164 1.27 -14.45 -23.84
N GLY A 165 0.79 -15.69 -23.86
CA GLY A 165 0.79 -16.64 -22.77
C GLY A 165 2.18 -17.11 -22.36
N LEU A 166 3.04 -16.20 -21.93
CA LEU A 166 3.76 -16.46 -20.70
C LEU A 166 2.66 -16.53 -19.64
N ALA A 167 2.19 -17.75 -19.38
CA ALA A 167 1.43 -18.05 -18.18
C ALA A 167 2.26 -17.49 -17.02
N VAL A 168 1.89 -16.30 -16.57
CA VAL A 168 2.27 -15.81 -15.27
C VAL A 168 1.77 -16.91 -14.36
N ALA A 169 2.68 -17.72 -13.81
CA ALA A 169 2.34 -18.68 -12.78
C ALA A 169 1.43 -17.94 -11.81
N ALA A 170 0.21 -18.45 -11.62
CA ALA A 170 -0.78 -17.84 -10.75
C ALA A 170 -0.04 -17.39 -9.49
N ALA A 171 -0.11 -16.09 -9.19
CA ALA A 171 0.51 -15.58 -7.98
C ALA A 171 -0.01 -16.47 -6.85
N PRO A 172 0.87 -17.04 -6.01
CA PRO A 172 0.40 -17.80 -4.87
C PRO A 172 -0.62 -16.92 -4.14
N PRO A 173 -1.76 -17.49 -3.71
CA PRO A 173 -2.80 -16.72 -3.02
C PRO A 173 -2.12 -15.92 -1.91
N LEU A 174 -2.45 -14.62 -1.83
CA LEU A 174 -1.86 -13.76 -0.79
C LEU A 174 -2.08 -14.44 0.57
N PRO A 175 -1.00 -14.68 1.33
CA PRO A 175 -1.11 -15.31 2.62
C PRO A 175 -2.06 -14.51 3.53
N PRO A 176 -2.76 -15.16 4.47
CA PRO A 176 -3.61 -14.45 5.42
C PRO A 176 -2.85 -13.30 6.09
N ARG A 177 -3.50 -12.13 6.19
CA ARG A 177 -2.91 -10.89 6.76
C ARG A 177 -2.21 -11.13 8.10
N ALA A 178 -2.81 -11.95 8.96
CA ALA A 178 -2.26 -12.33 10.25
C ALA A 178 -0.90 -13.05 10.15
N ARG A 179 -0.73 -13.92 9.16
CA ARG A 179 0.51 -14.64 8.90
C ARG A 179 1.58 -13.74 8.31
N MET A 180 1.21 -12.83 7.40
CA MET A 180 2.14 -11.83 6.86
C MET A 180 2.64 -10.86 7.94
N ALA A 181 1.75 -10.39 8.82
CA ALA A 181 2.10 -9.50 9.93
C ALA A 181 3.04 -10.22 10.92
N THR A 182 2.71 -11.46 11.26
CA THR A 182 3.56 -12.31 12.13
C THR A 182 4.94 -12.51 11.50
N TYR A 183 5.01 -12.82 10.21
CA TYR A 183 6.29 -13.02 9.53
C TYR A 183 7.13 -11.74 9.49
N THR A 184 6.51 -10.59 9.25
CA THR A 184 7.19 -9.28 9.24
C THR A 184 7.78 -8.93 10.61
N VAL A 185 7.02 -9.16 11.70
CA VAL A 185 7.54 -8.96 13.06
C VAL A 185 8.64 -9.96 13.39
N GLY A 186 8.51 -11.21 12.95
CA GLY A 186 9.54 -12.22 13.15
C GLY A 186 10.85 -11.88 12.43
N LEU A 187 10.79 -11.30 11.23
CA LEU A 187 11.98 -10.77 10.53
C LEU A 187 12.67 -9.69 11.38
N ALA A 188 11.92 -8.74 11.94
CA ALA A 188 12.44 -7.70 12.82
C ALA A 188 13.10 -8.29 14.08
N LEU A 189 12.42 -9.23 14.75
CA LEU A 189 12.95 -9.92 15.94
C LEU A 189 14.22 -10.70 15.63
N GLN A 190 14.27 -11.45 14.53
CA GLN A 190 15.49 -12.16 14.10
C GLN A 190 16.64 -11.20 13.83
N GLY A 191 16.37 -10.01 13.27
CA GLY A 191 17.39 -8.98 13.11
C GLY A 191 17.92 -8.47 14.44
N VAL A 192 17.04 -8.05 15.35
CA VAL A 192 17.43 -7.57 16.69
C VAL A 192 18.18 -8.64 17.48
N LEU A 193 17.70 -9.88 17.50
CA LEU A 193 18.36 -10.99 18.19
C LEU A 193 19.76 -11.31 17.64
N ARG A 194 20.01 -10.97 16.35
CA ARG A 194 21.31 -11.19 15.69
C ARG A 194 22.25 -10.01 15.81
N SER A 195 21.74 -8.78 15.71
CA SER A 195 22.57 -7.56 15.61
C SER A 195 22.68 -6.77 16.91
N CYS A 196 21.81 -7.02 17.89
CA CYS A 196 21.73 -6.24 19.12
C CYS A 196 22.09 -7.07 20.35
N SER A 197 22.69 -6.41 21.35
CA SER A 197 23.09 -7.00 22.62
C SER A 197 21.89 -7.20 23.57
N VAL A 198 20.85 -7.87 23.11
CA VAL A 198 19.62 -8.13 23.89
C VAL A 198 19.72 -9.44 24.67
N THR A 199 19.14 -9.46 25.88
CA THR A 199 19.09 -10.66 26.70
C THR A 199 18.00 -11.59 26.16
N ALA A 200 18.35 -12.67 25.49
CA ALA A 200 17.40 -13.69 25.05
C ALA A 200 17.99 -15.07 25.27
N THR A 201 17.19 -15.99 25.81
CA THR A 201 17.58 -17.39 26.01
C THR A 201 17.65 -18.13 24.67
N ASP A 202 18.45 -19.19 24.60
CA ASP A 202 18.54 -20.01 23.39
C ASP A 202 17.20 -20.68 23.04
N ALA A 203 16.40 -21.01 24.06
CA ALA A 203 15.03 -21.51 23.86
C ALA A 203 14.12 -20.47 23.18
N GLN A 204 14.23 -19.19 23.54
CA GLN A 204 13.45 -18.12 22.90
C GLN A 204 13.90 -17.89 21.45
N ARG A 205 15.21 -17.93 21.17
CA ARG A 205 15.73 -17.82 19.80
C ARG A 205 15.25 -18.98 18.93
N ALA A 206 15.36 -20.20 19.43
CA ALA A 206 14.89 -21.41 18.74
C ALA A 206 13.39 -21.38 18.47
N ALA A 207 12.58 -20.85 19.41
CA ALA A 207 11.15 -20.72 19.23
C ALA A 207 10.78 -19.70 18.13
N VAL A 208 11.50 -18.57 18.06
CA VAL A 208 11.35 -17.60 16.95
C VAL A 208 11.71 -18.25 15.62
N ASP A 209 12.85 -18.92 15.53
CA ASP A 209 13.31 -19.56 14.29
C ASP A 209 12.38 -20.68 13.82
N THR A 210 11.84 -21.48 14.75
CA THR A 210 10.85 -22.53 14.46
C THR A 210 9.59 -21.93 13.85
N LYS A 211 9.06 -20.86 14.46
CA LYS A 211 7.85 -20.19 13.97
C LYS A 211 8.08 -19.52 12.61
N MET A 212 9.26 -18.94 12.39
CA MET A 212 9.64 -18.37 11.10
C MET A 212 9.79 -19.44 10.01
N SER A 213 10.40 -20.58 10.34
CA SER A 213 10.56 -21.70 9.41
C SER A 213 9.21 -22.31 9.01
N ALA A 214 8.23 -22.35 9.91
CA ALA A 214 6.88 -22.84 9.60
C ALA A 214 6.13 -21.92 8.61
N LEU A 215 6.39 -20.61 8.65
CA LEU A 215 5.78 -19.63 7.75
C LEU A 215 6.58 -19.42 6.45
N GLN A 216 7.86 -19.80 6.43
CA GLN A 216 8.77 -19.55 5.31
C GLN A 216 8.27 -20.11 3.96
N PRO A 217 7.71 -21.33 3.83
CA PRO A 217 7.24 -21.84 2.53
C PRO A 217 6.12 -20.98 1.93
N GLU A 218 5.25 -20.43 2.79
CA GLU A 218 4.14 -19.55 2.38
C GLU A 218 4.63 -18.12 2.07
N MET A 219 5.72 -17.68 2.72
CA MET A 219 6.25 -16.32 2.63
C MET A 219 7.41 -16.15 1.65
N ALA A 220 8.02 -17.24 1.18
CA ALA A 220 9.18 -17.22 0.29
C ALA A 220 9.02 -16.29 -0.93
N PRO A 221 7.85 -16.21 -1.60
CA PRO A 221 7.65 -15.28 -2.72
C PRO A 221 7.65 -13.79 -2.32
N TYR A 222 7.44 -13.47 -1.05
CA TYR A 222 7.26 -12.10 -0.53
C TYR A 222 8.40 -11.66 0.40
N GLU A 223 9.25 -12.58 0.84
CA GLU A 223 10.26 -12.39 1.88
C GLU A 223 11.22 -11.22 1.58
N ALA A 224 11.69 -11.10 0.33
CA ALA A 224 12.63 -10.05 -0.06
C ALA A 224 12.04 -8.64 0.12
N ALA A 225 10.78 -8.45 -0.29
CA ALA A 225 10.08 -7.18 -0.16
C ALA A 225 9.68 -6.90 1.29
N MET A 226 9.27 -7.92 2.05
CA MET A 226 9.02 -7.79 3.49
C MET A 226 10.29 -7.38 4.26
N ARG A 227 11.45 -7.95 3.93
CA ARG A 227 12.73 -7.59 4.55
C ARG A 227 13.16 -6.16 4.21
N ALA A 228 12.99 -5.73 2.96
CA ALA A 228 13.25 -4.35 2.56
C ALA A 228 12.38 -3.38 3.36
N GLN A 229 11.11 -3.73 3.57
CA GLN A 229 10.16 -2.93 4.35
C GLN A 229 10.56 -2.82 5.83
N VAL A 230 10.94 -3.92 6.48
CA VAL A 230 11.43 -3.92 7.88
C VAL A 230 12.68 -3.06 8.02
N THR A 231 13.57 -3.09 7.02
CA THR A 231 14.79 -2.27 7.01
C THR A 231 14.44 -0.78 6.94
N GLN A 232 13.57 -0.41 5.98
CA GLN A 232 13.16 0.96 5.75
C GLN A 232 12.39 1.55 6.95
N SER A 233 11.57 0.75 7.62
CA SER A 233 10.83 1.18 8.80
C SER A 233 11.68 1.30 10.06
N ARG A 234 13.00 1.07 10.03
CA ARG A 234 13.85 0.96 11.25
C ARG A 234 13.45 -0.19 12.18
N GLY A 235 12.81 -1.24 11.66
CA GLY A 235 12.44 -2.44 12.43
C GLY A 235 13.62 -3.21 13.03
N PHE A 236 14.86 -2.86 12.68
CA PHE A 236 16.09 -3.42 13.24
C PHE A 236 16.80 -2.52 14.26
N ALA A 237 16.18 -1.42 14.69
CA ALA A 237 16.79 -0.56 15.70
C ALA A 237 16.95 -1.35 17.02
N CYS A 238 18.18 -1.38 17.55
CA CYS A 238 18.43 -2.03 18.82
C CYS A 238 17.65 -1.33 19.94
N PRO A 239 16.93 -2.08 20.78
CA PRO A 239 16.24 -1.48 21.91
C PRO A 239 17.26 -0.83 22.84
N THR A 240 16.93 0.36 23.32
CA THR A 240 17.69 1.04 24.37
C THR A 240 17.42 0.35 25.72
N ALA A 241 18.27 0.59 26.72
CA ALA A 241 18.16 -0.09 28.02
C ALA A 241 16.80 0.14 28.71
N ASP A 242 16.18 1.31 28.51
CA ASP A 242 14.83 1.64 29.01
C ASP A 242 13.70 0.91 28.27
N LYS A 243 14.00 0.26 27.13
CA LYS A 243 13.07 -0.47 26.28
C LYS A 243 13.24 -1.99 26.32
N ASP A 244 14.19 -2.49 27.13
CA ASP A 244 14.45 -3.93 27.23
C ASP A 244 13.23 -4.71 27.73
N ALA A 245 12.54 -4.23 28.78
CA ALA A 245 11.34 -4.89 29.30
C ALA A 245 10.19 -4.97 28.27
N GLU A 246 10.03 -3.91 27.46
CA GLU A 246 9.05 -3.86 26.37
C GLU A 246 9.41 -4.88 25.27
N PHE A 247 10.70 -4.99 24.94
CA PHE A 247 11.22 -5.98 24.01
C PHE A 247 11.03 -7.43 24.51
N GLN A 248 11.31 -7.71 25.79
CA GLN A 248 11.12 -9.04 26.38
C GLN A 248 9.66 -9.48 26.33
N GLU A 249 8.74 -8.56 26.61
CA GLU A 249 7.31 -8.83 26.54
C GLU A 249 6.85 -9.05 25.09
N ALA A 250 7.36 -8.27 24.13
CA ALA A 250 7.08 -8.48 22.71
C ALA A 250 7.60 -9.84 22.21
N LEU A 251 8.81 -10.23 22.59
CA LEU A 251 9.40 -11.53 22.28
C LEU A 251 8.56 -12.67 22.88
N ARG A 252 8.15 -12.55 24.15
CA ARG A 252 7.28 -13.53 24.81
C ARG A 252 5.95 -13.70 24.09
N ARG A 253 5.28 -12.59 23.76
CA ARG A 253 4.00 -12.59 23.04
C ARG A 253 4.14 -13.19 21.65
N PHE A 254 5.19 -12.86 20.93
CA PHE A 254 5.45 -13.42 19.61
C PHE A 254 5.61 -14.94 19.66
N ILE A 255 6.29 -15.46 20.68
CA ILE A 255 6.49 -16.90 20.87
C ILE A 255 5.18 -17.60 21.28
N THR A 256 4.39 -16.97 22.15
CA THR A 256 3.25 -17.63 22.80
C THR A 256 1.95 -17.55 22.00
N LEU A 257 1.71 -16.43 21.30
CA LEU A 257 0.46 -16.21 20.58
C LEU A 257 0.48 -16.87 19.20
N SER A 258 -0.65 -17.39 18.74
CA SER A 258 -0.83 -17.77 17.35
C SER A 258 -0.81 -16.54 16.43
N PRO A 259 -0.60 -16.70 15.10
CA PRO A 259 -0.61 -15.57 14.17
C PRO A 259 -1.90 -14.74 14.23
N ASP A 260 -3.07 -15.37 14.39
CA ASP A 260 -4.36 -14.70 14.43
C ASP A 260 -4.60 -13.94 15.75
N GLU A 261 -4.19 -14.53 16.88
CA GLU A 261 -4.23 -13.86 18.19
C GLU A 261 -3.24 -12.69 18.25
N PHE A 262 -2.07 -12.86 17.64
CA PHE A 262 -1.04 -11.82 17.55
C PHE A 262 -1.51 -10.65 16.70
N ALA A 263 -2.16 -10.92 15.56
CA ALA A 263 -2.75 -9.90 14.70
C ALA A 263 -3.88 -9.12 15.41
N THR A 264 -4.79 -9.84 16.08
CA THR A 264 -5.88 -9.23 16.85
C THR A 264 -5.34 -8.31 17.96
N MET A 265 -4.26 -8.72 18.62
CA MET A 265 -3.61 -7.92 19.67
C MET A 265 -2.94 -6.67 19.13
N ILE A 266 -2.27 -6.75 17.97
CA ILE A 266 -1.70 -5.57 17.29
C ILE A 266 -2.81 -4.58 16.91
N ASP A 267 -3.91 -5.07 16.35
CA ASP A 267 -5.05 -4.22 15.94
C ASP A 267 -5.68 -3.53 17.17
N GLN A 268 -5.78 -4.23 18.30
CA GLN A 268 -6.25 -3.65 19.57
C GLN A 268 -5.29 -2.59 20.14
N GLN A 269 -3.97 -2.79 20.02
CA GLN A 269 -2.97 -1.81 20.45
C GLN A 269 -2.95 -0.58 19.55
N ALA A 270 -3.22 -0.72 18.26
CA ALA A 270 -3.38 0.41 17.34
C ALA A 270 -4.65 1.24 17.64
N GLY A 271 -5.73 0.60 18.07
CA GLY A 271 -6.98 1.27 18.47
C GLY A 271 -6.96 1.98 19.83
N ALA A 272 -5.91 1.78 20.65
CA ALA A 272 -5.82 2.32 22.01
C ALA A 272 -4.99 3.62 22.13
N ALA A 273 -4.52 4.20 21.02
CA ALA A 273 -3.90 5.53 21.03
C ALA A 273 -4.96 6.61 21.32
N PRO A 274 -4.70 7.60 22.20
CA PRO A 274 -5.70 8.61 22.55
C PRO A 274 -6.11 9.39 21.31
N ALA A 275 -7.42 9.44 21.07
CA ALA A 275 -8.06 10.18 20.00
C ALA A 275 -7.62 11.66 20.07
N VAL A 276 -6.68 12.03 19.21
CA VAL A 276 -6.38 13.44 18.97
C VAL A 276 -7.49 13.95 18.08
N SER A 277 -8.30 14.81 18.70
CA SER A 277 -9.35 15.67 18.18
C SER A 277 -9.53 15.66 16.65
N THR A 278 -10.68 15.13 16.27
CA THR A 278 -11.32 15.25 14.96
C THR A 278 -11.50 16.70 14.57
N VAL A 279 -10.58 17.24 13.79
CA VAL A 279 -10.95 18.14 12.70
C VAL A 279 -10.54 17.43 11.42
N LYS A 280 -11.48 16.61 10.95
CA LYS A 280 -11.51 16.03 9.61
C LYS A 280 -11.70 17.19 8.61
N PRO A 281 -11.03 17.17 7.44
CA PRO A 281 -11.30 18.13 6.37
C PRO A 281 -12.75 18.06 5.88
#